data_AF-A0A7T5UHI8-F1
#
_entry.id   AF-A0A7T5UHI8-F1
#
_cell.length_a   1.000
_cell.length_b   1.000
_cell.length_c   1.000
_cell.angle_alpha   90.00
_cell.angle_beta   90.00
_cell.angle_gamma   90.00
#
_symmetry.space_group_name_H-M   'P 1'
#
loop_
_entity.id
_entity.type
_entity.pdbx_description
1 polymer ?
#
loop_
_entity_poly.entity_id
_entity_poly.type
_entity_poly.pdbx_seq_one_letter_code
_entity_poly.pdbx_strand_id
1 'polypeptide(L)'
;MTATAPAPRLDDLAYITSETAATHETAAILDFVTRWLEHHDYHHALSCLNLLRDLKGQQKREDGLTPAILHELSQSCYTIALADSGYTLPDTEALLCLNFTHDLGEEFGVSREGLLNHWRQDQTLSGCNIHQGWLESLSTQFSRMAKKMNNVSLFPLAGNPTKTDHEQYFYAMMADPVTAMAKFLDRIHNMATMIGVKSIPKQREYLKETVTLRDILFLAAQTWPQYKPALLTMNKIVTTQILFTNRYLDIVDPENRRPLPFVALPRLHRMKPLPPGLDPLQITQARALTCIAWARAYQKPAPSTP
;
A
#
# COMPACT_ATOMS: atom_id res chain seq x y z
N MET A 1 29.70 17.90 16.35
CA MET A 1 28.64 18.43 15.47
C MET A 1 28.79 17.74 14.12
N THR A 2 27.97 16.72 13.84
CA THR A 2 27.99 16.03 12.54
C THR A 2 27.25 16.90 11.53
N ALA A 3 27.95 17.35 10.49
CA ALA A 3 27.35 18.10 9.40
C ALA A 3 26.28 17.23 8.73
N THR A 4 25.03 17.66 8.81
CA THR A 4 23.93 17.09 8.03
C THR A 4 24.21 17.35 6.56
N ALA A 5 24.25 16.28 5.75
CA ALA A 5 24.34 16.40 4.31
C ALA A 5 23.21 17.31 3.79
N PRO A 6 23.47 18.18 2.80
CA PRO A 6 22.45 19.03 2.23
C PRO A 6 21.32 18.19 1.62
N ALA A 7 20.08 18.65 1.79
CA ALA A 7 18.93 18.02 1.16
C ALA A 7 19.11 18.02 -0.39
N PRO A 8 18.78 16.91 -1.08
CA PRO A 8 18.88 16.83 -2.53
C PRO A 8 18.00 17.89 -3.21
N ARG A 9 18.43 18.42 -4.35
CA ARG A 9 17.66 19.42 -5.11
C ARG A 9 16.55 18.73 -5.91
N LEU A 10 15.43 19.41 -6.11
CA LEU A 10 14.28 18.89 -6.88
C LEU A 10 14.67 18.51 -8.33
N ASP A 11 15.65 19.19 -8.91
CA ASP A 11 16.15 18.91 -10.25
C ASP A 11 17.02 17.63 -10.31
N ASP A 12 17.48 17.13 -9.15
CA ASP A 12 18.22 15.86 -9.02
C ASP A 12 17.27 14.64 -8.96
N LEU A 13 15.95 14.87 -8.84
CA LEU A 13 14.91 13.84 -8.93
C LEU A 13 14.63 13.56 -10.41
N ALA A 14 15.64 13.06 -11.12
CA ALA A 14 15.47 12.53 -12.45
C ALA A 14 14.42 11.41 -12.38
N TYR A 15 13.25 11.69 -12.98
CA TYR A 15 12.14 10.75 -13.09
C TYR A 15 12.63 9.41 -13.63
N ILE A 16 11.83 8.37 -13.37
CA ILE A 16 11.76 7.22 -14.26
C ILE A 16 11.32 7.75 -15.64
N THR A 17 12.28 8.24 -16.41
CA THR A 17 12.11 8.69 -17.80
C THR A 17 12.32 7.53 -18.78
N SER A 18 12.73 6.37 -18.27
CA SER A 18 13.04 5.18 -19.05
C SER A 18 12.72 3.91 -18.28
N GLU A 19 12.42 2.84 -19.03
CA GLU A 19 12.23 1.49 -18.49
C GLU A 19 13.44 1.02 -17.67
N THR A 20 14.65 1.37 -18.10
CA THR A 20 15.89 1.02 -17.39
C THR A 20 15.95 1.65 -16.00
N ALA A 21 15.55 2.93 -15.86
CA ALA A 21 15.48 3.58 -14.57
C ALA A 21 14.43 2.92 -13.66
N ALA A 22 13.25 2.57 -14.20
CA ALA A 22 12.18 1.91 -13.46
C ALA A 22 12.62 0.55 -12.90
N THR A 23 13.32 -0.21 -13.74
CA THR A 23 13.81 -1.55 -13.42
C THR A 23 14.89 -1.48 -12.33
N HIS A 24 15.85 -0.56 -12.47
CA HIS A 24 16.92 -0.37 -11.50
C HIS A 24 16.37 0.09 -10.13
N GLU A 25 15.40 1.01 -10.13
CA GLU A 25 14.75 1.47 -8.90
C GLU A 25 13.95 0.34 -8.23
N THR A 26 13.20 -0.45 -9.01
CA THR A 26 12.47 -1.61 -8.49
C THR A 26 13.42 -2.63 -7.87
N ALA A 27 14.55 -2.91 -8.51
CA ALA A 27 15.57 -3.82 -7.97
C ALA A 27 16.16 -3.31 -6.64
N ALA A 28 16.41 -1.99 -6.53
CA ALA A 28 16.90 -1.39 -5.29
C ALA A 28 15.86 -1.46 -4.15
N ILE A 29 14.57 -1.27 -4.44
CA ILE A 29 13.50 -1.43 -3.46
C ILE A 29 13.39 -2.89 -3.04
N LEU A 30 13.44 -3.84 -4.00
CA LEU A 30 13.38 -5.27 -3.72
C LEU A 30 14.52 -5.70 -2.79
N ASP A 31 15.75 -5.27 -3.05
CA ASP A 31 16.91 -5.53 -2.19
C ASP A 31 16.70 -4.96 -0.77
N PHE A 32 16.22 -3.72 -0.67
CA PHE A 32 15.91 -3.10 0.62
C PHE A 32 14.87 -3.90 1.41
N VAL A 33 13.73 -4.22 0.79
CA VAL A 33 12.65 -4.96 1.44
C VAL A 33 13.15 -6.34 1.87
N THR A 34 13.90 -7.04 1.00
CA THR A 34 14.48 -8.35 1.32
C THR A 34 15.36 -8.27 2.57
N ARG A 35 16.34 -7.36 2.60
CA ARG A 35 17.24 -7.19 3.75
C ARG A 35 16.50 -6.77 5.02
N TRP A 36 15.46 -5.94 4.90
CA TRP A 36 14.64 -5.54 6.05
C TRP A 36 13.86 -6.73 6.63
N LEU A 37 13.28 -7.59 5.79
CA LEU A 37 12.58 -8.80 6.22
C LEU A 37 13.51 -9.79 6.90
N GLU A 38 14.70 -10.02 6.33
CA GLU A 38 15.74 -10.87 6.91
C GLU A 38 16.19 -10.35 8.27
N HIS A 39 16.39 -9.03 8.42
CA HIS A 39 16.80 -8.43 9.68
C HIS A 39 15.78 -8.62 10.83
N HIS A 40 14.49 -8.76 10.50
CA HIS A 40 13.41 -8.93 11.47
C HIS A 40 12.95 -10.38 11.63
N ASP A 41 13.64 -11.35 11.00
CA ASP A 41 13.27 -12.77 10.98
C ASP A 41 11.84 -13.01 10.45
N TYR A 42 11.38 -12.19 9.49
CA TYR A 42 10.04 -12.30 8.90
C TYR A 42 10.02 -13.28 7.73
N HIS A 43 10.21 -14.56 8.05
CA HIS A 43 10.35 -15.64 7.08
C HIS A 43 9.13 -15.81 6.17
N HIS A 44 7.89 -15.63 6.65
CA HIS A 44 6.68 -15.77 5.82
C HIS A 44 6.54 -14.64 4.82
N ALA A 45 6.85 -13.43 5.26
CA ALA A 45 6.82 -12.28 4.38
C ALA A 45 7.91 -12.40 3.31
N LEU A 46 9.08 -12.93 3.66
CA LEU A 46 10.15 -13.24 2.70
C LEU A 46 9.73 -14.33 1.71
N SER A 47 9.04 -15.37 2.18
CA SER A 47 8.43 -16.41 1.35
C SER A 47 7.43 -15.83 0.35
N CYS A 48 6.49 -15.01 0.83
CA CYS A 48 5.51 -14.31 0.01
C CYS A 48 6.17 -13.39 -1.03
N LEU A 49 7.25 -12.70 -0.65
CA LEU A 49 8.01 -11.85 -1.56
C LEU A 49 8.68 -12.66 -2.66
N ASN A 50 9.24 -13.84 -2.35
CA ASN A 50 9.81 -14.74 -3.35
C ASN A 50 8.73 -15.27 -4.30
N LEU A 51 7.58 -15.72 -3.79
CA LEU A 51 6.45 -16.15 -4.61
C LEU A 51 5.96 -15.01 -5.54
N LEU A 52 5.84 -13.81 -5.00
CA LEU A 52 5.49 -12.61 -5.75
C LEU A 52 6.52 -12.32 -6.86
N ARG A 53 7.82 -12.43 -6.57
CA ARG A 53 8.89 -12.27 -7.56
C ARG A 53 8.79 -13.31 -8.68
N ASP A 54 8.51 -14.56 -8.34
CA ASP A 54 8.43 -15.64 -9.31
C ASP A 54 7.22 -15.47 -10.25
N LEU A 55 6.10 -14.94 -9.74
CA LEU A 55 4.89 -14.70 -10.52
C LEU A 55 4.90 -13.37 -11.29
N LYS A 56 5.29 -12.26 -10.64
CA LYS A 56 5.24 -10.88 -11.19
C LYS A 56 6.56 -10.34 -11.70
N GLY A 57 7.70 -10.98 -11.44
CA GLY A 57 9.02 -10.37 -11.64
C GLY A 57 9.35 -9.99 -13.09
N GLN A 58 8.70 -10.62 -14.07
CA GLN A 58 8.87 -10.32 -15.49
C GLN A 58 7.68 -9.53 -16.10
N GLN A 59 6.65 -9.25 -15.30
CA GLN A 59 5.46 -8.54 -15.77
C GLN A 59 5.62 -7.03 -15.68
N LYS A 60 4.85 -6.32 -16.52
CA LYS A 60 4.77 -4.87 -16.52
C LYS A 60 3.37 -4.41 -16.14
N ARG A 61 3.26 -3.18 -15.63
CA ARG A 61 1.98 -2.52 -15.34
C ARG A 61 1.26 -2.10 -16.64
N GLU A 62 0.05 -1.58 -16.49
CA GLU A 62 -0.78 -1.04 -17.58
C GLU A 62 -0.10 0.08 -18.40
N ASP A 63 0.91 0.75 -17.83
CA ASP A 63 1.72 1.74 -18.52
C ASP A 63 2.77 1.14 -19.48
N GLY A 64 2.99 -0.18 -19.45
CA GLY A 64 3.95 -0.90 -20.28
C GLY A 64 5.43 -0.63 -19.96
N LEU A 65 5.72 0.13 -18.90
CA LEU A 65 7.09 0.55 -18.53
C LEU A 65 7.47 0.10 -17.13
N THR A 66 6.54 0.19 -16.18
CA THR A 66 6.81 -0.04 -14.77
C THR A 66 6.73 -1.54 -14.47
N PRO A 67 7.71 -2.15 -13.77
CA PRO A 67 7.59 -3.52 -13.30
C PRO A 67 6.33 -3.72 -12.43
N ALA A 68 5.57 -4.80 -12.67
CA ALA A 68 4.30 -5.04 -11.99
C ALA A 68 4.46 -5.14 -10.47
N ILE A 69 5.54 -5.80 -10.02
CA ILE A 69 5.90 -6.02 -8.61
C ILE A 69 6.12 -4.72 -7.80
N LEU A 70 6.37 -3.59 -8.48
CA LEU A 70 6.57 -2.31 -7.80
C LEU A 70 5.34 -1.90 -6.99
N HIS A 71 4.15 -2.38 -7.38
CA HIS A 71 2.90 -2.16 -6.66
C HIS A 71 3.00 -2.60 -5.20
N GLU A 72 3.27 -3.89 -4.99
CA GLU A 72 3.29 -4.53 -3.70
C GLU A 72 4.52 -4.10 -2.91
N LEU A 73 5.67 -3.92 -3.57
CA LEU A 73 6.87 -3.39 -2.94
C LEU A 73 6.64 -2.01 -2.33
N SER A 74 5.94 -1.12 -3.05
CA SER A 74 5.63 0.22 -2.55
C SER A 74 4.66 0.18 -1.36
N GLN A 75 3.66 -0.72 -1.38
CA GLN A 75 2.78 -0.96 -0.23
C GLN A 75 3.59 -1.42 0.99
N SER A 76 4.53 -2.34 0.79
CA SER A 76 5.41 -2.84 1.85
C SER A 76 6.38 -1.78 2.38
N CYS A 77 6.88 -0.87 1.54
CA CYS A 77 7.65 0.29 2.00
C CYS A 77 6.84 1.18 2.95
N TYR A 78 5.54 1.37 2.73
CA TYR A 78 4.69 2.10 3.68
C TYR A 78 4.55 1.35 5.02
N THR A 79 4.37 0.02 4.99
CA THR A 79 4.34 -0.80 6.22
C THR A 79 5.63 -0.66 7.01
N ILE A 80 6.77 -0.82 6.35
CA ILE A 80 8.11 -0.70 6.94
C ILE A 80 8.30 0.69 7.55
N ALA A 81 7.96 1.76 6.81
CA ALA A 81 8.09 3.12 7.31
C ALA A 81 7.23 3.38 8.56
N LEU A 82 6.04 2.80 8.65
CA LEU A 82 5.21 2.88 9.86
C LEU A 82 5.83 2.11 11.03
N ALA A 83 6.30 0.89 10.79
CA ALA A 83 6.93 0.05 11.81
C ALA A 83 8.19 0.73 12.40
N ASP A 84 9.11 1.16 11.54
CA ASP A 84 10.36 1.82 11.95
C ASP A 84 10.13 3.20 12.58
N SER A 85 9.00 3.85 12.26
CA SER A 85 8.57 5.10 12.93
C SER A 85 7.93 4.86 14.30
N GLY A 86 7.92 3.62 14.80
CA GLY A 86 7.42 3.25 16.11
C GLY A 86 5.89 3.24 16.22
N TYR A 87 5.17 3.18 15.10
CA TYR A 87 3.71 3.00 15.15
C TYR A 87 3.37 1.58 15.57
N THR A 88 2.39 1.43 16.47
CA THR A 88 1.80 0.13 16.78
C THR A 88 1.01 -0.39 15.57
N LEU A 89 1.40 -1.55 15.05
CA LEU A 89 0.72 -2.30 13.99
C LEU A 89 0.13 -3.61 14.56
N PRO A 90 -0.92 -4.18 13.95
CA PRO A 90 -1.55 -5.41 14.46
C PRO A 90 -0.64 -6.63 14.44
N ASP A 91 -0.13 -6.95 13.25
CA ASP A 91 0.83 -8.01 12.99
C ASP A 91 1.58 -7.59 11.73
N THR A 92 2.83 -7.15 11.90
CA THR A 92 3.61 -6.55 10.81
C THR A 92 3.95 -7.58 9.74
N GLU A 93 4.29 -8.81 10.13
CA GLU A 93 4.62 -9.88 9.18
C GLU A 93 3.38 -10.30 8.39
N ALA A 94 2.23 -10.48 9.06
CA ALA A 94 0.97 -10.78 8.37
C ALA A 94 0.55 -9.66 7.42
N LEU A 95 0.72 -8.40 7.81
CA LEU A 95 0.43 -7.24 6.97
C LEU A 95 1.31 -7.22 5.71
N LEU A 96 2.61 -7.53 5.85
CA LEU A 96 3.53 -7.65 4.72
C LEU A 96 3.16 -8.83 3.81
N CYS A 97 2.81 -9.99 4.39
CA CYS A 97 2.33 -11.14 3.63
C CYS A 97 1.08 -10.78 2.79
N LEU A 98 0.11 -10.06 3.37
CA LEU A 98 -1.07 -9.61 2.63
C LEU A 98 -0.70 -8.61 1.52
N ASN A 99 0.17 -7.64 1.79
CA ASN A 99 0.63 -6.71 0.76
C ASN A 99 1.24 -7.46 -0.43
N PHE A 100 2.06 -8.47 -0.20
CA PHE A 100 2.67 -9.24 -1.28
C PHE A 100 1.70 -10.17 -2.01
N THR A 101 0.63 -10.62 -1.35
CA THR A 101 -0.22 -11.68 -1.90
C THR A 101 -1.59 -11.21 -2.40
N HIS A 102 -2.10 -10.05 -1.97
CA HIS A 102 -3.50 -9.66 -2.15
C HIS A 102 -4.05 -9.75 -3.58
N ASP A 103 -3.24 -9.44 -4.59
CA ASP A 103 -3.63 -9.48 -6.00
C ASP A 103 -3.34 -10.83 -6.68
N LEU A 104 -2.55 -11.72 -6.06
CA LEU A 104 -2.15 -12.99 -6.68
C LEU A 104 -3.34 -13.90 -6.99
N GLY A 105 -4.39 -13.85 -6.16
CA GLY A 105 -5.62 -14.59 -6.43
C GLY A 105 -6.39 -14.09 -7.63
N GLU A 106 -6.40 -12.77 -7.86
CA GLU A 106 -7.13 -12.15 -8.97
C GLU A 106 -6.38 -12.26 -10.31
N GLU A 107 -5.06 -12.16 -10.26
CA GLU A 107 -4.19 -12.08 -11.45
C GLU A 107 -3.60 -13.44 -11.86
N PHE A 108 -3.31 -14.33 -10.91
CA PHE A 108 -2.63 -15.61 -11.16
C PHE A 108 -3.47 -16.83 -10.74
N GLY A 109 -4.69 -16.61 -10.23
CA GLY A 109 -5.55 -17.70 -9.76
C GLY A 109 -5.00 -18.42 -8.53
N VAL A 110 -4.09 -17.79 -7.77
CA VAL A 110 -3.57 -18.36 -6.53
C VAL A 110 -4.71 -18.49 -5.53
N SER A 111 -5.07 -19.72 -5.18
CA SER A 111 -6.17 -20.00 -4.26
C SER A 111 -5.73 -19.85 -2.81
N ARG A 112 -6.71 -19.70 -1.91
CA ARG A 112 -6.53 -19.75 -0.46
C ARG A 112 -5.73 -21.00 -0.01
N GLU A 113 -6.10 -22.15 -0.56
CA GLU A 113 -5.46 -23.45 -0.29
C GLU A 113 -4.02 -23.46 -0.81
N GLY A 114 -3.78 -22.88 -2.00
CA GLY A 114 -2.46 -22.76 -2.60
C GLY A 114 -1.48 -21.97 -1.72
N LEU A 115 -1.90 -20.82 -1.18
CA LEU A 115 -1.08 -20.04 -0.25
C LEU A 115 -0.82 -20.76 1.07
N LEU A 116 -1.85 -21.41 1.64
CA LEU A 116 -1.67 -22.21 2.85
C LEU A 116 -0.63 -23.32 2.65
N ASN A 117 -0.69 -24.02 1.52
CA ASN A 117 0.27 -25.07 1.20
C ASN A 117 1.67 -24.50 0.97
N HIS A 118 1.78 -23.35 0.32
CA HIS A 118 3.06 -22.64 0.17
C HIS A 118 3.68 -22.31 1.53
N TRP A 119 2.93 -21.69 2.46
CA TRP A 119 3.43 -21.37 3.80
C TRP A 119 3.80 -22.61 4.62
N ARG A 120 3.03 -23.71 4.50
CA ARG A 120 3.34 -24.98 5.19
C ARG A 120 4.62 -25.63 4.69
N GLN A 121 4.88 -25.57 3.38
CA GLN A 121 6.11 -26.10 2.81
C GLN A 121 7.34 -25.34 3.36
N ASP A 122 7.22 -24.03 3.50
CA ASP A 122 8.30 -23.19 4.00
C ASP A 122 8.62 -23.39 5.50
N GLN A 123 7.63 -23.80 6.31
CA GLN A 123 7.87 -24.16 7.72
C GLN A 123 8.87 -25.28 7.90
N THR A 124 8.91 -26.22 6.95
CA THR A 124 9.88 -27.32 7.02
C THR A 124 11.33 -26.83 6.84
N LEU A 125 11.51 -25.62 6.29
CA LEU A 125 12.80 -25.01 6.03
C LEU A 125 13.27 -24.11 7.18
N SER A 126 12.35 -23.48 7.93
CA SER A 126 12.69 -22.48 8.96
C SER A 126 12.76 -23.03 10.38
N GLY A 127 12.23 -24.22 10.66
CA GLY A 127 12.23 -24.79 12.02
C GLY A 127 11.37 -24.02 13.04
N CYS A 128 10.60 -23.04 12.59
CA CYS A 128 9.66 -22.30 13.42
C CYS A 128 8.41 -23.14 13.68
N ASN A 129 8.07 -23.36 14.95
CA ASN A 129 6.77 -23.91 15.35
C ASN A 129 5.70 -22.85 15.17
N ILE A 130 5.14 -22.79 13.98
CA ILE A 130 4.09 -21.84 13.68
C ILE A 130 2.79 -22.34 14.24
N HIS A 131 2.09 -21.44 14.92
CA HIS A 131 0.76 -21.71 15.38
C HIS A 131 -0.15 -21.88 14.15
N GLN A 132 -0.69 -23.09 13.92
CA GLN A 132 -1.64 -23.38 12.84
C GLN A 132 -2.75 -22.31 12.74
N GLY A 133 -3.21 -21.78 13.88
CA GLY A 133 -4.20 -20.71 13.93
C GLY A 133 -3.75 -19.39 13.28
N TRP A 134 -2.45 -19.08 13.26
CA TRP A 134 -1.92 -17.90 12.57
C TRP A 134 -2.04 -18.04 11.05
N LEU A 135 -1.66 -19.20 10.50
CA LEU A 135 -1.83 -19.47 9.06
C LEU A 135 -3.30 -19.44 8.64
N GLU A 136 -4.20 -20.01 9.44
CA GLU A 136 -5.63 -19.99 9.17
C GLU A 136 -6.20 -18.57 9.20
N SER A 137 -5.72 -17.74 10.13
CA SER A 137 -6.03 -16.32 10.19
C SER A 137 -5.56 -15.59 8.93
N LEU A 138 -4.28 -15.71 8.58
CA LEU A 138 -3.69 -15.05 7.41
C LEU A 138 -4.38 -15.47 6.10
N SER A 139 -4.71 -16.75 5.97
CA SER A 139 -5.46 -17.30 4.85
C SER A 139 -6.89 -16.74 4.74
N THR A 140 -7.54 -16.52 5.89
CA THR A 140 -8.85 -15.85 5.96
C THR A 140 -8.73 -14.38 5.54
N GLN A 141 -7.69 -13.68 5.99
CA GLN A 141 -7.42 -12.29 5.63
C GLN A 141 -7.14 -12.14 4.13
N PHE A 142 -6.36 -13.04 3.53
CA PHE A 142 -6.14 -13.09 2.08
C PHE A 142 -7.44 -13.23 1.30
N SER A 143 -8.33 -14.12 1.74
CA SER A 143 -9.63 -14.33 1.10
C SER A 143 -10.51 -13.07 1.15
N ARG A 144 -10.42 -12.26 2.21
CA ARG A 144 -11.13 -10.98 2.32
C ARG A 144 -10.59 -9.92 1.36
N MET A 145 -9.28 -9.94 1.08
CA MET A 145 -8.65 -9.02 0.15
C MET A 145 -8.99 -9.34 -1.32
N ALA A 146 -8.98 -10.63 -1.69
CA ALA A 146 -9.21 -11.07 -3.05
C ALA A 146 -10.66 -10.82 -3.51
N LYS A 147 -10.88 -9.81 -4.35
CA LYS A 147 -12.22 -9.41 -4.85
C LYS A 147 -12.98 -10.55 -5.52
N LYS A 148 -12.31 -11.33 -6.39
CA LYS A 148 -12.94 -12.39 -7.19
C LYS A 148 -13.29 -13.65 -6.40
N MET A 149 -12.67 -13.89 -5.23
CA MET A 149 -13.00 -15.05 -4.40
C MET A 149 -14.22 -14.81 -3.50
N ASN A 150 -14.60 -13.56 -3.32
CA ASN A 150 -15.80 -13.18 -2.62
C ASN A 150 -16.95 -13.10 -3.62
N ASN A 151 -17.58 -14.23 -3.95
CA ASN A 151 -19.02 -14.21 -4.22
C ASN A 151 -19.67 -13.67 -2.93
N VAL A 152 -19.90 -12.35 -2.85
CA VAL A 152 -20.25 -11.53 -1.66
C VAL A 152 -21.56 -11.95 -0.96
N SER A 153 -22.06 -13.15 -1.20
CA SER A 153 -23.08 -13.82 -0.37
C SER A 153 -22.56 -14.32 0.98
N LEU A 154 -21.24 -14.39 1.21
CA LEU A 154 -20.68 -15.11 2.37
C LEU A 154 -20.65 -14.34 3.70
N PHE A 155 -20.90 -13.04 3.69
CA PHE A 155 -21.09 -12.27 4.92
C PHE A 155 -22.40 -11.51 4.86
N PRO A 156 -23.55 -12.16 5.14
CA PRO A 156 -24.75 -11.43 5.50
C PRO A 156 -24.43 -10.70 6.81
N LEU A 157 -23.91 -9.48 6.70
CA LEU A 157 -23.90 -8.53 7.80
C LEU A 157 -25.38 -8.28 8.09
N ALA A 158 -25.93 -9.04 9.03
CA ALA A 158 -27.28 -8.87 9.52
C ALA A 158 -27.40 -7.42 10.01
N GLY A 159 -28.07 -6.55 9.24
CA GLY A 159 -28.56 -5.30 9.81
C GLY A 159 -28.62 -4.04 8.96
N ASN A 160 -28.30 -4.00 7.66
CA ASN A 160 -28.69 -2.80 6.89
C ASN A 160 -28.85 -3.02 5.37
N PRO A 161 -30.07 -3.20 4.85
CA PRO A 161 -30.33 -3.35 3.41
C PRO A 161 -30.06 -2.07 2.60
N THR A 162 -29.61 -0.98 3.22
CA THR A 162 -29.37 0.30 2.57
C THR A 162 -27.94 0.48 2.04
N LYS A 163 -27.00 -0.41 2.38
CA LYS A 163 -25.59 -0.30 1.96
C LYS A 163 -25.37 -0.95 0.60
N THR A 164 -24.60 -0.27 -0.26
CA THR A 164 -24.16 -0.82 -1.56
C THR A 164 -23.24 -2.03 -1.37
N ASP A 165 -23.17 -2.94 -2.35
CA ASP A 165 -22.27 -4.11 -2.33
C ASP A 165 -20.81 -3.71 -2.05
N HIS A 166 -20.38 -2.56 -2.58
CA HIS A 166 -19.04 -1.99 -2.32
C HIS A 166 -18.83 -1.57 -0.87
N GLU A 167 -19.83 -0.99 -0.21
CA GLU A 167 -19.72 -0.64 1.21
C GLU A 167 -19.65 -1.89 2.06
N GLN A 168 -20.48 -2.90 1.77
CA GLN A 168 -20.45 -4.18 2.49
C GLN A 168 -19.09 -4.86 2.37
N TYR A 169 -18.47 -4.84 1.19
CA TYR A 169 -17.11 -5.31 0.97
C TYR A 169 -16.10 -4.59 1.88
N PHE A 170 -16.14 -3.26 1.95
CA PHE A 170 -15.24 -2.53 2.85
C PHE A 170 -15.54 -2.78 4.33
N TYR A 171 -16.80 -2.93 4.74
CA TYR A 171 -17.13 -3.32 6.12
C TYR A 171 -16.65 -4.74 6.46
N ALA A 172 -16.63 -5.68 5.51
CA ALA A 172 -16.08 -7.00 5.73
C ALA A 172 -14.56 -6.97 6.00
N MET A 173 -13.83 -6.08 5.33
CA MET A 173 -12.40 -5.85 5.61
C MET A 173 -12.16 -5.29 7.00
N MET A 174 -13.14 -4.57 7.53
CA MET A 174 -13.10 -3.99 8.87
C MET A 174 -13.31 -4.99 9.99
N ALA A 175 -13.55 -6.27 9.68
CA ALA A 175 -13.60 -7.32 10.69
C ALA A 175 -12.20 -7.68 11.24
N ASP A 176 -11.12 -7.23 10.59
CA ASP A 176 -9.76 -7.54 10.97
C ASP A 176 -8.81 -6.37 10.68
N PRO A 177 -7.99 -5.94 11.67
CA PRO A 177 -7.14 -4.77 11.53
C PRO A 177 -6.03 -4.95 10.49
N VAL A 178 -5.52 -6.17 10.28
CA VAL A 178 -4.48 -6.45 9.27
C VAL A 178 -5.05 -6.25 7.87
N THR A 179 -6.20 -6.87 7.58
CA THR A 179 -6.94 -6.75 6.32
C THR A 179 -7.31 -5.31 6.03
N ALA A 180 -7.82 -4.58 7.03
CA ALA A 180 -8.16 -3.18 6.90
C ALA A 180 -6.94 -2.35 6.52
N MET A 181 -5.83 -2.45 7.28
CA MET A 181 -4.59 -1.73 6.98
C MET A 181 -4.02 -2.06 5.60
N ALA A 182 -3.97 -3.34 5.23
CA ALA A 182 -3.51 -3.78 3.91
C ALA A 182 -4.31 -3.09 2.80
N LYS A 183 -5.66 -3.04 2.93
CA LYS A 183 -6.49 -2.38 1.94
C LYS A 183 -6.24 -0.87 1.85
N PHE A 184 -5.98 -0.22 2.98
CA PHE A 184 -5.68 1.22 2.96
C PHE A 184 -4.33 1.50 2.31
N LEU A 185 -3.32 0.66 2.53
CA LEU A 185 -2.02 0.76 1.88
C LEU A 185 -2.14 0.55 0.37
N ASP A 186 -2.89 -0.46 -0.07
CA ASP A 186 -3.27 -0.66 -1.46
C ASP A 186 -3.91 0.61 -2.04
N ARG A 187 -4.88 1.17 -1.33
CA ARG A 187 -5.56 2.38 -1.82
C ARG A 187 -4.63 3.59 -1.87
N ILE A 188 -3.76 3.78 -0.89
CA ILE A 188 -2.76 4.86 -0.90
C ILE A 188 -1.93 4.77 -2.18
N HIS A 189 -1.38 3.60 -2.47
CA HIS A 189 -0.58 3.39 -3.68
C HIS A 189 -1.40 3.64 -4.96
N ASN A 190 -2.60 3.06 -5.05
CA ASN A 190 -3.46 3.20 -6.24
C ASN A 190 -3.84 4.66 -6.53
N MET A 191 -4.17 5.43 -5.49
CA MET A 191 -4.42 6.86 -5.66
C MET A 191 -3.17 7.64 -6.05
N ALA A 192 -2.02 7.22 -5.55
CA ALA A 192 -0.74 7.86 -5.83
C ALA A 192 -0.26 7.64 -7.28
N THR A 193 -0.73 6.56 -7.92
CA THR A 193 -0.28 6.13 -9.26
C THR A 193 -1.35 6.20 -10.36
N MET A 194 -2.60 6.54 -10.05
CA MET A 194 -3.68 6.51 -11.05
C MET A 194 -3.56 7.57 -12.15
N ILE A 195 -2.92 8.72 -11.87
CA ILE A 195 -2.79 9.81 -12.83
C ILE A 195 -1.79 9.40 -13.90
N GLY A 196 -2.20 9.51 -15.17
CA GLY A 196 -1.41 9.05 -16.30
C GLY A 196 -1.54 7.54 -16.60
N VAL A 197 -2.05 6.74 -15.65
CA VAL A 197 -2.25 5.29 -15.82
C VAL A 197 -3.71 4.96 -16.14
N LYS A 198 -4.67 5.53 -15.40
CA LYS A 198 -6.11 5.25 -15.56
C LYS A 198 -6.79 6.33 -16.41
N SER A 199 -7.86 5.95 -17.12
CA SER A 199 -8.71 6.91 -17.82
C SER A 199 -9.41 7.87 -16.84
N ILE A 200 -9.73 9.08 -17.30
CA ILE A 200 -10.42 10.10 -16.48
C ILE A 200 -11.72 9.57 -15.84
N PRO A 201 -12.62 8.84 -16.56
CA PRO A 201 -13.79 8.24 -15.93
C PRO A 201 -13.43 7.26 -14.80
N LYS A 202 -12.40 6.43 -14.99
CA LYS A 202 -11.97 5.45 -13.98
C LYS A 202 -11.33 6.12 -12.77
N GLN A 203 -10.57 7.21 -12.96
CA GLN A 203 -10.05 8.02 -11.87
C GLN A 203 -11.19 8.62 -11.02
N ARG A 204 -12.27 9.11 -11.64
CA ARG A 204 -13.45 9.63 -10.91
C ARG A 204 -14.16 8.53 -10.11
N GLU A 205 -14.30 7.34 -10.68
CA GLU A 205 -14.87 6.18 -9.97
C GLU A 205 -14.02 5.81 -8.74
N TYR A 206 -12.71 5.67 -8.93
CA TYR A 206 -11.79 5.38 -7.83
C TYR A 206 -11.80 6.48 -6.77
N LEU A 207 -11.83 7.76 -7.17
CA LEU A 207 -11.91 8.88 -6.24
C LEU A 207 -13.18 8.78 -5.36
N LYS A 208 -14.32 8.47 -5.96
CA LYS A 208 -15.58 8.26 -5.24
C LYS A 208 -15.47 7.10 -4.25
N GLU A 209 -14.95 5.94 -4.67
CA GLU A 209 -14.71 4.80 -3.76
C GLU A 209 -13.78 5.16 -2.60
N THR A 210 -12.74 5.94 -2.90
CA THR A 210 -11.71 6.31 -1.91
C THR A 210 -12.27 7.24 -0.85
N VAL A 211 -13.20 8.14 -1.20
CA VAL A 211 -13.91 8.97 -0.22
C VAL A 211 -14.71 8.10 0.76
N THR A 212 -15.43 7.09 0.27
CA THR A 212 -16.13 6.11 1.13
C THR A 212 -15.13 5.36 2.01
N LEU A 213 -14.03 4.89 1.44
CA LEU A 213 -13.01 4.14 2.18
C LEU A 213 -12.35 4.99 3.28
N ARG A 214 -12.12 6.28 3.05
CA ARG A 214 -11.61 7.22 4.06
C ARG A 214 -12.54 7.30 5.29
N ASP A 215 -13.85 7.32 5.09
CA ASP A 215 -14.80 7.40 6.20
C ASP A 215 -14.79 6.11 7.02
N ILE A 216 -14.66 4.97 6.33
CA ILE A 216 -14.49 3.66 6.96
C ILE A 216 -13.19 3.60 7.77
N LEU A 217 -12.09 4.19 7.29
CA LEU A 217 -10.84 4.28 8.04
C LEU A 217 -10.97 5.08 9.35
N PHE A 218 -11.81 6.11 9.36
CA PHE A 218 -12.09 6.83 10.61
C PHE A 218 -12.81 5.93 11.61
N LEU A 219 -13.76 5.11 11.16
CA LEU A 219 -14.42 4.11 12.00
C LEU A 219 -13.41 3.06 12.50
N ALA A 220 -12.48 2.62 11.66
CA ALA A 220 -11.42 1.66 12.02
C ALA A 220 -10.61 2.14 13.22
N ALA A 221 -10.25 3.42 13.18
CA ALA A 221 -9.47 4.06 14.22
C ALA A 221 -10.23 4.18 15.55
N GLN A 222 -11.57 4.10 15.54
CA GLN A 222 -12.38 3.99 16.76
C GLN A 222 -12.53 2.53 17.22
N THR A 223 -12.68 1.59 16.28
CA THR A 223 -12.79 0.16 16.56
C THR A 223 -11.52 -0.43 17.15
N TRP A 224 -10.35 0.04 16.71
CA TRP A 224 -9.04 -0.41 17.19
C TRP A 224 -8.19 0.73 17.73
N PRO A 225 -8.48 1.21 18.95
CA PRO A 225 -7.79 2.36 19.55
C PRO A 225 -6.26 2.19 19.63
N GLN A 226 -5.77 0.97 19.82
CA GLN A 226 -4.34 0.67 19.88
C GLN A 226 -3.59 0.95 18.56
N TYR A 227 -4.29 0.91 17.43
CA TYR A 227 -3.72 1.21 16.10
C TYR A 227 -4.13 2.58 15.57
N LYS A 228 -4.88 3.36 16.36
CA LYS A 228 -5.42 4.66 15.97
C LYS A 228 -4.37 5.62 15.40
N PRO A 229 -3.15 5.76 15.96
CA PRO A 229 -2.14 6.66 15.38
C PRO A 229 -1.76 6.28 13.95
N ALA A 230 -1.59 4.99 13.65
CA ALA A 230 -1.26 4.51 12.32
C ALA A 230 -2.42 4.74 11.34
N LEU A 231 -3.63 4.33 11.74
CA LEU A 231 -4.85 4.47 10.93
C LEU A 231 -5.17 5.94 10.60
N LEU A 232 -5.05 6.85 11.58
CA LEU A 232 -5.25 8.29 11.33
C LEU A 232 -4.15 8.88 10.45
N THR A 233 -2.93 8.35 10.50
CA THR A 233 -1.84 8.78 9.62
C THR A 233 -2.13 8.35 8.18
N MET A 234 -2.51 7.08 7.96
CA MET A 234 -2.98 6.60 6.66
C MET A 234 -4.16 7.43 6.14
N ASN A 235 -5.10 7.82 7.02
CA ASN A 235 -6.26 8.63 6.64
C ASN A 235 -5.88 10.01 6.11
N LYS A 236 -4.90 10.66 6.75
CA LYS A 236 -4.35 11.94 6.30
C LYS A 236 -3.69 11.80 4.92
N ILE A 237 -2.94 10.71 4.69
CA ILE A 237 -2.31 10.43 3.40
C ILE A 237 -3.38 10.27 2.32
N VAL A 238 -4.36 9.38 2.53
CA VAL A 238 -5.49 9.16 1.61
C VAL A 238 -6.25 10.45 1.33
N THR A 239 -6.55 11.24 2.37
CA THR A 239 -7.24 12.52 2.22
C THR A 239 -6.44 13.48 1.34
N THR A 240 -5.13 13.55 1.54
CA THR A 240 -4.25 14.36 0.68
C THR A 240 -4.32 13.90 -0.77
N GLN A 241 -4.31 12.59 -1.02
CA GLN A 241 -4.42 12.05 -2.39
C GLN A 241 -5.79 12.30 -3.03
N ILE A 242 -6.88 12.23 -2.26
CA ILE A 242 -8.23 12.61 -2.73
C ILE A 242 -8.24 14.07 -3.20
N LEU A 243 -7.73 14.98 -2.36
CA LEU A 243 -7.72 16.41 -2.68
C LEU A 243 -6.89 16.72 -3.90
N PHE A 244 -5.71 16.11 -3.95
CA PHE A 244 -4.81 16.20 -5.07
C PHE A 244 -5.53 15.75 -6.37
N THR A 245 -6.03 14.51 -6.38
CA THR A 245 -6.63 13.88 -7.56
C THR A 245 -7.86 14.65 -8.03
N ASN A 246 -8.72 15.08 -7.10
CA ASN A 246 -9.88 15.88 -7.45
C ASN A 246 -9.47 17.20 -8.13
N ARG A 247 -8.45 17.88 -7.62
CA ARG A 247 -7.96 19.12 -8.22
C ARG A 247 -7.42 18.89 -9.62
N TYR A 248 -6.66 17.82 -9.83
CA TYR A 248 -6.21 17.42 -11.16
C TYR A 248 -7.39 17.20 -12.11
N LEU A 249 -8.39 16.42 -11.69
CA LEU A 249 -9.59 16.14 -12.49
C LEU A 249 -10.41 17.42 -12.80
N ASP A 250 -10.48 18.38 -11.89
CA ASP A 250 -11.14 19.66 -12.14
C ASP A 250 -10.42 20.52 -13.20
N ILE A 251 -9.11 20.31 -13.39
CA ILE A 251 -8.30 21.01 -14.39
C ILE A 251 -8.45 20.32 -15.75
N VAL A 252 -8.27 18.99 -15.81
CA VAL A 252 -8.23 18.25 -17.08
C VAL A 252 -9.61 17.88 -17.63
N ASP A 253 -10.65 17.94 -16.80
CA ASP A 253 -12.03 17.61 -17.14
C ASP A 253 -13.01 18.60 -16.49
N PRO A 254 -12.98 19.88 -16.92
CA PRO A 254 -13.71 20.97 -16.26
C PRO A 254 -15.23 20.87 -16.42
N GLU A 255 -15.73 20.23 -17.48
CA GLU A 255 -17.16 20.09 -17.76
C GLU A 255 -17.84 19.11 -16.78
N ASN A 256 -17.07 18.16 -16.24
CA ASN A 256 -17.55 17.18 -15.27
C ASN A 256 -17.06 17.46 -13.84
N ARG A 257 -16.76 18.72 -13.52
CA ARG A 257 -16.44 19.14 -12.15
C ARG A 257 -17.53 18.69 -11.19
N ARG A 258 -17.13 17.97 -10.15
CA ARG A 258 -18.03 17.57 -9.07
C ARG A 258 -17.43 18.08 -7.77
N PRO A 259 -18.12 18.97 -7.04
CA PRO A 259 -17.65 19.36 -5.71
C PRO A 259 -17.59 18.09 -4.84
N LEU A 260 -16.46 17.90 -4.14
CA LEU A 260 -16.35 16.80 -3.19
C LEU A 260 -17.38 17.03 -2.08
N PRO A 261 -18.39 16.15 -1.93
CA PRO A 261 -19.60 16.51 -1.18
C PRO A 261 -19.37 16.65 0.33
N PHE A 262 -18.25 16.16 0.89
CA PHE A 262 -18.07 16.07 2.35
C PHE A 262 -16.63 16.24 2.84
N VAL A 263 -15.71 16.70 2.00
CA VAL A 263 -14.40 17.12 2.53
C VAL A 263 -14.52 18.59 2.86
N ALA A 264 -14.94 18.90 4.09
CA ALA A 264 -14.63 20.21 4.65
C ALA A 264 -13.11 20.31 4.60
N LEU A 265 -12.60 20.95 3.54
CA LEU A 265 -11.18 21.22 3.39
C LEU A 265 -10.77 21.88 4.70
N PRO A 266 -9.79 21.34 5.45
CA PRO A 266 -9.18 22.12 6.51
C PRO A 266 -8.88 23.47 5.89
N ARG A 267 -9.43 24.58 6.44
CA ARG A 267 -9.42 25.90 5.80
C ARG A 267 -8.08 26.13 5.10
N LEU A 268 -8.08 25.94 3.78
CA LEU A 268 -6.87 25.79 2.96
C LEU A 268 -6.03 27.06 2.93
N HIS A 269 -6.57 28.16 3.42
CA HIS A 269 -5.92 29.46 3.55
C HIS A 269 -4.68 29.42 4.47
N ARG A 270 -4.42 28.30 5.17
CA ARG A 270 -3.17 28.04 5.91
C ARG A 270 -2.20 27.08 5.21
N MET A 271 -2.59 26.45 4.09
CA MET A 271 -1.67 25.69 3.26
C MET A 271 -1.15 26.63 2.18
N LYS A 272 0.15 26.95 2.23
CA LYS A 272 0.82 27.73 1.18
C LYS A 272 0.55 27.06 -0.18
N PRO A 273 0.35 27.81 -1.27
CA PRO A 273 0.33 27.21 -2.60
C PRO A 273 1.58 26.35 -2.75
N LEU A 274 1.37 25.11 -3.21
CA LEU A 274 2.46 24.23 -3.56
C LEU A 274 3.27 24.95 -4.67
N PRO A 275 4.58 25.19 -4.49
CA PRO A 275 5.39 25.83 -5.51
C PRO A 275 5.28 25.13 -6.88
N PRO A 276 5.51 25.86 -7.99
CA PRO A 276 5.62 25.24 -9.31
C PRO A 276 6.63 24.08 -9.27
N GLY A 277 6.25 22.89 -9.74
CA GLY A 277 7.07 21.67 -9.59
C GLY A 277 6.66 20.75 -8.43
N LEU A 278 5.37 20.72 -8.10
CA LEU A 278 4.75 19.73 -7.21
C LEU A 278 3.69 18.96 -7.99
N ASP A 279 4.16 18.29 -9.05
CA ASP A 279 3.38 17.29 -9.77
C ASP A 279 3.05 16.15 -8.78
N PRO A 280 1.83 15.65 -8.72
CA PRO A 280 1.47 14.49 -7.89
C PRO A 280 2.30 13.25 -8.19
N LEU A 281 2.71 13.07 -9.43
CA LEU A 281 3.65 12.03 -9.84
C LEU A 281 5.00 12.28 -9.16
N GLN A 282 5.47 13.54 -9.09
CA GLN A 282 6.65 13.93 -8.32
C GLN A 282 6.46 13.79 -6.82
N ILE A 283 5.27 13.98 -6.26
CA ILE A 283 5.04 13.83 -4.81
C ILE A 283 4.97 12.35 -4.44
N THR A 284 4.32 11.52 -5.26
CA THR A 284 4.28 10.07 -5.10
C THR A 284 5.67 9.46 -5.35
N GLN A 285 6.36 9.86 -6.41
CA GLN A 285 7.72 9.43 -6.71
C GLN A 285 8.73 9.99 -5.71
N ALA A 286 8.66 11.27 -5.30
CA ALA A 286 9.50 11.80 -4.23
C ALA A 286 9.22 11.10 -2.90
N ARG A 287 8.01 10.60 -2.64
CA ARG A 287 7.68 9.78 -1.47
C ARG A 287 8.24 8.36 -1.58
N ALA A 288 8.16 7.73 -2.76
CA ALA A 288 8.85 6.46 -3.04
C ALA A 288 10.37 6.62 -2.92
N LEU A 289 10.93 7.70 -3.48
CA LEU A 289 12.33 8.13 -3.36
C LEU A 289 12.70 8.53 -1.94
N THR A 290 11.75 9.00 -1.12
CA THR A 290 11.97 9.23 0.33
C THR A 290 12.09 7.89 1.05
N CYS A 291 11.24 6.91 0.73
CA CYS A 291 11.40 5.53 1.22
C CYS A 291 12.74 4.92 0.76
N ILE A 292 13.18 5.18 -0.48
CA ILE A 292 14.49 4.75 -1.00
C ILE A 292 15.65 5.50 -0.33
N ALA A 293 15.52 6.80 -0.07
CA ALA A 293 16.53 7.58 0.65
C ALA A 293 16.68 7.07 2.09
N TRP A 294 15.57 6.65 2.71
CA TRP A 294 15.56 5.95 3.98
C TRP A 294 16.24 4.57 3.90
N ALA A 295 15.94 3.78 2.87
CA ALA A 295 16.59 2.50 2.61
C ALA A 295 18.12 2.61 2.45
N ARG A 296 18.59 3.67 1.78
CA ARG A 296 20.02 4.00 1.66
C ARG A 296 20.63 4.45 2.97
N ALA A 297 19.90 5.18 3.82
CA ALA A 297 20.35 5.56 5.15
C ALA A 297 20.52 4.35 6.10
N TYR A 298 19.75 3.28 5.87
CA TYR A 298 19.88 1.99 6.56
C TYR A 298 21.05 1.12 6.07
N GLN A 299 21.71 1.47 4.95
CA GLN A 299 22.96 0.83 4.51
C GLN A 299 24.19 1.33 5.27
N LYS A 300 24.05 1.82 6.51
CA LYS A 300 25.23 2.05 7.35
C LYS A 300 25.92 0.69 7.56
N PRO A 301 27.22 0.56 7.22
CA PRO A 301 27.94 -0.67 7.52
C PRO A 301 27.79 -0.95 9.01
N ALA A 302 27.54 -2.22 9.35
CA ALA A 302 27.55 -2.68 10.73
C ALA A 302 28.80 -2.09 11.42
N PRO A 303 28.69 -1.55 12.65
CA PRO A 303 29.86 -1.03 13.34
C PRO A 303 30.92 -2.12 13.32
N SER A 304 32.07 -1.82 12.69
CA SER A 304 33.20 -2.73 12.66
C SER A 304 33.50 -3.09 14.10
N THR A 305 33.26 -4.35 14.47
CA THR A 305 33.52 -4.85 15.80
C THR A 305 35.01 -4.59 16.11
N PRO A 306 35.33 -3.90 17.22
CA PRO A 306 36.72 -3.72 17.62
C PRO A 306 37.36 -5.06 18.02
#